data_AF-A0A3A4QHC0-F1
#
_entry.id   AF-A0A3A4QHC0-F1
#
_cell.length_a   1.000
_cell.length_b   1.000
_cell.length_c   1.000
_cell.angle_alpha   90.00
_cell.angle_beta   90.00
_cell.angle_gamma   90.00
#
_symmetry.space_group_name_H-M   'P 1'
#
loop_
_entity.id
_entity.type
_entity.pdbx_description
1 polymer ?
#
loop_
_entity_poly.entity_id
_entity_poly.type
_entity_poly.pdbx_seq_one_letter_code
_entity_poly.pdbx_strand_id
1 'polypeptide(L)'
;MIQVKKNEATAALRRMYFHCVDATDGMTPETLEAGGQPQIAVNGPPWANTGIGVLVAIGNGRYYAELTQDAVNIADRSVIEGRYKSANTAEALGTTIQIIEYPVDASVASIITRIGAFTGTGVNTVLGAVRALASKVASAVSDIGGTFDPATDSLEALQEKLVAGVTVSPLQVGTGVLRRIVVKSNNATIRVKRGDVDTASFNLGATFFKSGGRYFFCAKESQNSPNSTAIVNREMTVTDAANCAMNIIFTANELAVVDTYYAEIERRDADGTSNPLTCWEGKLEISQDTRQ
;
A
#
# COMPACT_ATOMS: atom_id res chain seq x y z
N MET A 1 -30.46 39.79 -11.42
CA MET A 1 -30.01 38.63 -12.21
C MET A 1 -29.83 37.45 -11.26
N ILE A 2 -30.29 36.26 -11.62
CA ILE A 2 -30.08 35.02 -10.85
C ILE A 2 -29.34 34.00 -11.71
N GLN A 3 -28.63 33.07 -11.08
CA GLN A 3 -27.96 31.97 -11.79
C GLN A 3 -28.82 30.71 -11.70
N VAL A 4 -28.96 30.02 -12.83
CA VAL A 4 -29.66 28.74 -12.93
C VAL A 4 -28.68 27.72 -13.50
N LYS A 5 -28.64 26.53 -12.89
CA LYS A 5 -27.83 25.42 -13.38
C LYS A 5 -28.26 25.03 -14.79
N LYS A 6 -27.31 24.87 -15.69
CA LYS A 6 -27.55 24.27 -17.02
C LYS A 6 -28.19 22.90 -16.86
N ASN A 7 -29.27 22.65 -17.61
CA ASN A 7 -30.05 21.42 -17.53
C ASN A 7 -30.56 21.10 -16.10
N GLU A 8 -30.91 22.13 -15.31
CA GLU A 8 -31.53 21.93 -14.00
C GLU A 8 -32.82 21.11 -14.15
N ALA A 9 -32.96 20.02 -13.40
CA ALA A 9 -34.12 19.13 -13.50
C ALA A 9 -35.28 19.61 -12.62
N THR A 10 -34.98 20.32 -11.53
CA THR A 10 -35.96 20.75 -10.53
C THR A 10 -36.63 22.05 -10.96
N ALA A 11 -37.91 21.99 -11.35
CA ALA A 11 -38.63 23.17 -11.88
C ALA A 11 -38.62 24.38 -10.93
N ALA A 12 -38.72 24.15 -9.62
CA ALA A 12 -38.67 25.21 -8.61
C ALA A 12 -37.36 26.02 -8.59
N LEU A 13 -36.26 25.43 -9.09
CA LEU A 13 -34.94 26.08 -9.19
C LEU A 13 -34.73 26.84 -10.51
N ARG A 14 -35.74 26.88 -11.38
CA ARG A 14 -35.71 27.56 -12.69
C ARG A 14 -36.79 28.63 -12.83
N ARG A 15 -37.19 29.21 -11.70
CA ARG A 15 -38.26 30.19 -11.65
C ARG A 15 -37.78 31.56 -12.08
N MET A 16 -38.51 32.15 -13.01
CA MET A 16 -38.40 33.55 -13.35
C MET A 16 -39.50 34.32 -12.62
N TYR A 17 -39.11 35.37 -11.91
CA TYR A 17 -40.05 36.19 -11.14
C TYR A 17 -40.41 37.46 -11.90
N PHE A 18 -41.68 37.85 -11.79
CA PHE A 18 -42.26 39.02 -12.44
C PHE A 18 -42.94 39.91 -11.40
N HIS A 19 -42.91 41.22 -11.67
CA HIS A 19 -43.72 42.20 -10.97
C HIS A 19 -44.72 42.82 -11.94
N CYS A 20 -45.97 42.40 -11.83
CA CYS A 20 -47.06 42.87 -12.67
C CYS A 20 -47.78 44.02 -11.97
N VAL A 21 -47.95 45.11 -12.70
CA VAL A 21 -48.64 46.34 -12.27
C VAL A 21 -49.68 46.70 -13.31
N ASP A 22 -50.74 47.38 -12.87
CA ASP A 22 -51.89 47.77 -13.67
C ASP A 22 -51.46 48.60 -14.91
N ALA A 23 -52.10 48.34 -16.05
CA ALA A 23 -51.76 48.94 -17.33
C ALA A 23 -52.17 50.43 -17.43
N THR A 24 -53.09 50.89 -16.59
CA THR A 24 -53.61 52.25 -16.54
C THR A 24 -52.64 53.17 -15.81
N ASP A 25 -52.14 52.74 -14.65
CA ASP A 25 -51.32 53.58 -13.78
C ASP A 25 -49.84 53.16 -13.69
N GLY A 26 -49.48 51.96 -14.13
CA GLY A 26 -48.13 51.43 -14.11
C GLY A 26 -47.54 51.24 -12.70
N MET A 27 -48.37 51.27 -11.65
CA MET A 27 -47.91 51.27 -10.26
C MET A 27 -48.74 50.36 -9.33
N THR A 28 -50.05 50.27 -9.52
CA THR A 28 -50.92 49.43 -8.68
C THR A 28 -50.65 47.96 -8.96
N PRO A 29 -50.40 47.10 -7.95
CA PRO A 29 -50.14 45.70 -8.20
C PRO A 29 -51.32 45.00 -8.88
N GLU A 30 -51.08 44.32 -10.01
CA GLU A 30 -52.12 43.58 -10.72
C GLU A 30 -52.25 42.16 -10.13
N THR A 31 -53.45 41.77 -9.70
CA THR A 31 -53.69 40.57 -8.87
C THR A 31 -54.37 39.42 -9.60
N LEU A 32 -54.79 39.60 -10.86
CA LEU A 32 -55.59 38.63 -11.61
C LEU A 32 -54.88 38.06 -12.85
N GLU A 33 -53.56 37.87 -12.81
CA GLU A 33 -52.78 37.42 -13.98
C GLU A 33 -52.30 35.97 -13.90
N ALA A 34 -52.76 35.21 -12.91
CA ALA A 34 -52.49 33.78 -12.82
C ALA A 34 -52.99 33.06 -14.08
N GLY A 35 -52.14 32.25 -14.72
CA GLY A 35 -52.43 31.61 -16.00
C GLY A 35 -52.00 32.43 -17.23
N GLY A 36 -51.53 33.68 -17.05
CA GLY A 36 -50.95 34.47 -18.13
C GLY A 36 -49.72 33.82 -18.75
N GLN A 37 -49.53 33.97 -20.07
CA GLN A 37 -48.39 33.40 -20.79
C GLN A 37 -47.24 34.44 -20.94
N PRO A 38 -46.16 34.34 -20.16
CA PRO A 38 -44.96 35.13 -20.39
C PRO A 38 -44.19 34.67 -21.63
N GLN A 39 -43.24 35.50 -22.06
CA GLN A 39 -42.33 35.23 -23.16
C GLN A 39 -40.90 35.30 -22.67
N ILE A 40 -40.01 34.51 -23.27
CA ILE A 40 -38.57 34.53 -23.00
C ILE A 40 -37.76 34.81 -24.26
N ALA A 41 -36.57 35.34 -24.07
CA ALA A 41 -35.58 35.64 -25.10
C ALA A 41 -34.23 35.10 -24.63
N VAL A 42 -33.48 34.44 -25.51
CA VAL A 42 -32.17 33.85 -25.21
C VAL A 42 -31.10 34.68 -25.91
N ASN A 43 -30.23 35.33 -25.14
CA ASN A 43 -29.20 36.25 -25.63
C ASN A 43 -29.79 37.40 -26.49
N GLY A 44 -30.98 37.88 -26.11
CA GLY A 44 -31.74 38.89 -26.84
C GLY A 44 -32.84 38.30 -27.72
N PRO A 45 -33.51 39.13 -28.54
CA PRO A 45 -34.66 38.73 -29.35
C PRO A 45 -34.31 37.62 -30.36
N PRO A 46 -35.29 36.78 -30.78
CA PRO A 46 -36.74 36.98 -30.65
C PRO A 46 -37.35 36.49 -29.33
N TRP A 47 -38.52 37.04 -28.99
CA TRP A 47 -39.33 36.60 -27.85
C TRP A 47 -40.20 35.39 -28.22
N ALA A 48 -40.20 34.36 -27.39
CA ALA A 48 -40.95 33.12 -27.60
C ALA A 48 -41.82 32.75 -26.40
N ASN A 49 -42.99 32.18 -26.66
CA ASN A 49 -43.86 31.60 -25.63
C ASN A 49 -43.37 30.21 -25.19
N THR A 50 -42.54 29.57 -26.02
CA THR A 50 -41.97 28.23 -25.76
C THR A 50 -40.82 28.33 -24.76
N GLY A 51 -40.74 27.35 -23.86
CA GLY A 51 -39.65 27.26 -22.88
C GLY A 51 -39.94 27.91 -21.53
N ILE A 52 -41.14 28.49 -21.35
CA ILE A 52 -41.61 29.04 -20.08
C ILE A 52 -43.09 28.66 -19.87
N GLY A 53 -43.43 28.26 -18.64
CA GLY A 53 -44.81 28.00 -18.23
C GLY A 53 -45.63 29.27 -18.05
N VAL A 54 -46.86 29.11 -17.56
CA VAL A 54 -47.75 30.24 -17.22
C VAL A 54 -47.38 30.88 -15.88
N LEU A 55 -47.84 32.12 -15.66
CA LEU A 55 -47.69 32.82 -14.40
C LEU A 55 -48.45 32.11 -13.27
N VAL A 56 -47.78 31.97 -12.13
CA VAL A 56 -48.33 31.50 -10.86
C VAL A 56 -48.24 32.63 -9.85
N ALA A 57 -49.35 32.95 -9.20
CA ALA A 57 -49.44 34.03 -8.23
C ALA A 57 -48.67 33.69 -6.95
N ILE A 58 -47.88 34.65 -6.48
CA ILE A 58 -47.29 34.67 -5.13
C ILE A 58 -48.11 35.61 -4.23
N GLY A 59 -48.64 36.70 -4.81
CA GLY A 59 -49.46 37.71 -4.13
C GLY A 59 -48.97 39.14 -4.42
N ASN A 60 -49.84 40.14 -4.27
CA ASN A 60 -49.51 41.57 -4.42
C ASN A 60 -48.75 41.91 -5.71
N GLY A 61 -49.25 41.45 -6.86
CA GLY A 61 -48.61 41.69 -8.17
C GLY A 61 -47.27 40.99 -8.36
N ARG A 62 -46.94 40.00 -7.52
CA ARG A 62 -45.75 39.15 -7.69
C ARG A 62 -46.16 37.79 -8.22
N TYR A 63 -45.48 37.38 -9.28
CA TYR A 63 -45.70 36.10 -9.96
C TYR A 63 -44.37 35.41 -10.22
N TYR A 64 -44.42 34.10 -10.42
CA TYR A 64 -43.33 33.37 -11.06
C TYR A 64 -43.84 32.56 -12.24
N ALA A 65 -42.97 32.24 -13.18
CA ALA A 65 -43.18 31.19 -14.14
C ALA A 65 -41.95 30.28 -14.17
N GLU A 66 -42.18 28.99 -14.40
CA GLU A 66 -41.12 27.99 -14.44
C GLU A 66 -40.62 27.85 -15.88
N LEU A 67 -39.32 28.05 -16.10
CA LEU A 67 -38.68 27.68 -17.37
C LEU A 67 -38.77 26.16 -17.55
N THR A 68 -38.84 25.66 -18.78
CA THR A 68 -38.71 24.22 -19.07
C THR A 68 -37.27 23.74 -18.90
N GLN A 69 -37.05 22.42 -18.85
CA GLN A 69 -35.69 21.88 -18.72
C GLN A 69 -34.86 22.18 -19.95
N ASP A 70 -35.47 22.02 -21.12
CA ASP A 70 -34.82 22.31 -22.39
C ASP A 70 -34.47 23.80 -22.52
N ALA A 71 -35.29 24.71 -21.99
CA ALA A 71 -35.00 26.15 -22.02
C ALA A 71 -33.73 26.53 -21.25
N VAL A 72 -33.37 25.77 -20.21
CA VAL A 72 -32.13 25.96 -19.46
C VAL A 72 -31.00 25.01 -19.88
N ASN A 73 -31.26 24.11 -20.84
CA ASN A 73 -30.25 23.21 -21.41
C ASN A 73 -29.63 23.83 -22.67
N ILE A 74 -29.13 25.05 -22.52
CA ILE A 74 -28.50 25.84 -23.58
C ILE A 74 -27.02 26.08 -23.26
N ALA A 75 -26.31 26.83 -24.12
CA ALA A 75 -24.89 27.09 -23.95
C ALA A 75 -24.56 27.76 -22.59
N ASP A 76 -23.41 27.42 -22.02
CA ASP A 76 -22.92 28.03 -20.78
C ASP A 76 -22.84 29.57 -20.91
N ARG A 77 -23.16 30.27 -19.82
CA ARG A 77 -23.24 31.74 -19.73
C ARG A 77 -24.29 32.40 -20.62
N SER A 78 -25.19 31.64 -21.23
CA SER A 78 -26.35 32.23 -21.93
C SER A 78 -27.22 33.02 -20.96
N VAL A 79 -27.79 34.12 -21.45
CA VAL A 79 -28.70 34.96 -20.67
C VAL A 79 -30.12 34.76 -21.18
N ILE A 80 -31.04 34.46 -20.25
CA ILE A 80 -32.47 34.38 -20.53
C ILE A 80 -33.13 35.59 -19.89
N GLU A 81 -33.80 36.37 -20.72
CA GLU A 81 -34.65 37.47 -20.30
C GLU A 81 -36.11 37.06 -20.47
N GLY A 82 -36.99 37.62 -19.65
CA GLY A 82 -38.42 37.40 -19.79
C GLY A 82 -39.20 38.69 -19.80
N ARG A 83 -40.39 38.62 -20.37
CA ARG A 83 -41.36 39.69 -20.32
C ARG A 83 -42.77 39.13 -20.22
N TYR A 84 -43.67 39.96 -19.71
CA TYR A 84 -45.09 39.69 -19.68
C TYR A 84 -45.88 40.97 -19.95
N LYS A 85 -46.92 40.87 -20.79
CA LYS A 85 -47.83 41.98 -21.12
C LYS A 85 -49.22 41.41 -21.33
N SER A 86 -50.23 42.07 -20.77
CA SER A 86 -51.64 41.77 -20.98
C SER A 86 -52.43 43.07 -21.23
N ALA A 87 -53.75 42.97 -21.39
CA ALA A 87 -54.62 44.14 -21.43
C ALA A 87 -54.65 44.90 -20.09
N ASN A 88 -54.53 44.18 -18.97
CA ASN A 88 -54.64 44.73 -17.62
C ASN A 88 -53.27 45.01 -16.97
N THR A 89 -52.20 44.39 -17.45
CA THR A 89 -50.83 44.55 -16.92
C THR A 89 -49.97 45.42 -17.85
N ALA A 90 -49.27 46.42 -17.32
CA ALA A 90 -48.18 47.12 -18.01
C ALA A 90 -47.04 46.14 -18.38
N GLU A 91 -46.16 46.48 -19.33
CA GLU A 91 -45.07 45.55 -19.68
C GLU A 91 -44.16 45.30 -18.47
N ALA A 92 -44.15 44.05 -18.00
CA ALA A 92 -43.43 43.60 -16.82
C ALA A 92 -42.23 42.78 -17.26
N LEU A 93 -41.02 43.25 -16.91
CA LEU A 93 -39.80 42.48 -17.13
C LEU A 93 -39.67 41.37 -16.09
N GLY A 94 -39.28 40.19 -16.55
CA GLY A 94 -38.90 39.08 -15.70
C GLY A 94 -37.49 39.26 -15.15
N THR A 95 -37.20 38.54 -14.07
CA THR A 95 -35.83 38.46 -13.54
C THR A 95 -34.91 37.85 -14.59
N THR A 96 -33.84 38.57 -14.97
CA THR A 96 -32.80 38.04 -15.85
C THR A 96 -32.13 36.81 -15.24
N ILE A 97 -32.04 35.73 -16.01
CA ILE A 97 -31.41 34.47 -15.63
C ILE A 97 -30.11 34.30 -16.42
N GLN A 98 -29.02 33.95 -15.75
CA GLN A 98 -27.79 33.48 -16.39
C GLN A 98 -27.69 31.96 -16.22
N ILE A 99 -27.48 31.25 -17.33
CA ILE A 99 -27.22 29.82 -17.32
C ILE A 99 -25.76 29.59 -16.96
N ILE A 100 -25.53 28.77 -15.93
CA ILE A 100 -24.20 28.39 -15.49
C ILE A 100 -24.10 26.86 -15.53
N GLU A 101 -23.14 26.36 -16.29
CA GLU A 101 -22.64 25.02 -16.09
C GLU A 101 -21.82 25.02 -14.80
N TYR A 102 -22.18 24.17 -13.83
CA TYR A 102 -21.29 23.90 -12.68
C TYR A 102 -20.36 22.78 -13.11
N PRO A 103 -19.17 23.07 -13.67
CA PRO A 103 -18.23 22.01 -13.97
C PRO A 103 -17.89 21.31 -12.64
N VAL A 104 -17.90 19.99 -12.66
CA VAL A 104 -17.04 19.26 -11.73
C VAL A 104 -15.65 19.69 -12.13
N ASP A 105 -14.93 20.38 -11.25
CA ASP A 105 -13.57 20.87 -11.54
C ASP A 105 -12.78 19.78 -12.25
N ALA A 106 -12.07 20.12 -13.33
CA ALA A 106 -11.34 19.13 -14.13
C ALA A 106 -10.40 18.28 -13.25
N SER A 107 -9.88 18.88 -12.17
CA SER A 107 -9.10 18.20 -11.13
C SER A 107 -9.91 17.16 -10.36
N VAL A 108 -11.14 17.48 -9.94
CA VAL A 108 -12.05 16.54 -9.24
C VAL A 108 -12.47 15.42 -10.18
N ALA A 109 -12.83 15.73 -11.42
CA ALA A 109 -13.13 14.71 -12.44
C ALA A 109 -11.92 13.80 -12.68
N SER A 110 -10.71 14.36 -12.77
CA SER A 110 -9.47 13.57 -12.91
C SER A 110 -9.21 12.68 -11.71
N ILE A 111 -9.43 13.18 -10.49
CA ILE A 111 -9.30 12.40 -9.25
C ILE A 111 -10.32 11.26 -9.23
N ILE A 112 -11.59 11.53 -9.55
CA ILE A 112 -12.64 10.51 -9.65
C ILE A 112 -12.29 9.47 -10.69
N THR A 113 -11.80 9.86 -11.87
CA THR A 113 -11.36 8.91 -12.90
C THR A 113 -10.17 8.06 -12.44
N ARG A 114 -9.19 8.65 -11.75
CA ARG A 114 -8.02 7.91 -11.23
C ARG A 114 -8.39 6.96 -10.09
N ILE A 115 -9.34 7.34 -9.24
CA ILE A 115 -9.86 6.48 -8.15
C ILE A 115 -10.84 5.43 -8.70
N GLY A 116 -11.64 5.79 -9.69
CA GLY A 116 -12.60 4.90 -10.36
C GLY A 116 -11.94 3.95 -11.37
N ALA A 117 -10.70 4.20 -11.76
CA ALA A 117 -9.89 3.29 -12.57
C ALA A 117 -9.54 1.99 -11.83
N PHE A 118 -9.72 1.92 -10.51
CA PHE A 118 -9.84 0.64 -9.84
C PHE A 118 -11.22 0.07 -10.19
N THR A 119 -11.32 -0.79 -11.20
CA THR A 119 -12.55 -1.52 -11.55
C THR A 119 -12.50 -2.95 -10.98
N GLY A 120 -13.68 -3.55 -10.74
CA GLY A 120 -13.80 -4.89 -10.13
C GLY A 120 -15.10 -5.07 -9.32
N THR A 121 -15.56 -6.31 -9.18
CA THR A 121 -16.78 -6.67 -8.44
C THR A 121 -16.47 -6.92 -6.95
N GLY A 122 -16.41 -5.84 -6.15
CA GLY A 122 -16.21 -5.93 -4.70
C GLY A 122 -16.37 -4.57 -3.99
N VAL A 123 -16.74 -4.60 -2.70
CA VAL A 123 -16.99 -3.44 -1.85
C VAL A 123 -15.87 -2.39 -1.98
N ASN A 124 -16.19 -1.21 -2.55
CA ASN A 124 -15.31 -0.05 -2.76
C ASN A 124 -13.90 -0.43 -3.26
N THR A 125 -13.65 -0.34 -4.56
CA THR A 125 -12.45 -0.87 -5.21
C THR A 125 -11.10 -0.48 -4.60
N VAL A 126 -10.98 0.72 -4.01
CA VAL A 126 -9.79 1.11 -3.22
C VAL A 126 -9.68 0.34 -1.90
N LEU A 127 -10.79 0.19 -1.17
CA LEU A 127 -10.84 -0.63 0.05
C LEU A 127 -10.56 -2.11 -0.26
N GLY A 128 -11.09 -2.61 -1.39
CA GLY A 128 -10.77 -3.95 -1.91
C GLY A 128 -9.27 -4.14 -2.15
N ALA A 129 -8.62 -3.19 -2.84
CA ALA A 129 -7.18 -3.22 -3.09
C ALA A 129 -6.36 -3.23 -1.80
N VAL A 130 -6.68 -2.34 -0.85
CA VAL A 130 -5.98 -2.28 0.44
C VAL A 130 -6.16 -3.58 1.24
N ARG A 131 -7.37 -4.17 1.22
CA ARG A 131 -7.63 -5.47 1.88
C ARG A 131 -6.84 -6.60 1.24
N ALA A 132 -6.75 -6.65 -0.10
CA ALA A 132 -5.96 -7.65 -0.81
C ALA A 132 -4.47 -7.56 -0.49
N LEU A 133 -3.92 -6.34 -0.32
CA LEU A 133 -2.54 -6.14 0.11
C LEU A 133 -2.28 -6.58 1.55
N ALA A 134 -3.25 -6.36 2.45
CA ALA A 134 -3.07 -6.62 3.87
C ALA A 134 -3.41 -8.06 4.28
N SER A 135 -4.45 -8.66 3.69
CA SER A 135 -5.10 -9.89 4.18
C SER A 135 -5.07 -10.99 3.13
N LYS A 136 -4.67 -12.19 3.54
CA LYS A 136 -4.51 -13.35 2.64
C LYS A 136 -5.84 -13.98 2.20
N VAL A 137 -6.92 -13.71 2.92
CA VAL A 137 -8.27 -14.23 2.64
C VAL A 137 -9.12 -13.27 1.80
N ALA A 138 -8.58 -12.10 1.45
CA ALA A 138 -9.30 -11.17 0.59
C ALA A 138 -9.15 -11.60 -0.87
N SER A 139 -10.19 -11.41 -1.67
CA SER A 139 -10.07 -11.61 -3.12
C SER A 139 -9.19 -10.51 -3.73
N ALA A 140 -8.34 -10.90 -4.69
CA ALA A 140 -7.64 -9.93 -5.51
C ALA A 140 -8.66 -9.10 -6.30
N VAL A 141 -8.44 -7.78 -6.34
CA VAL A 141 -9.11 -6.92 -7.33
C VAL A 141 -8.50 -7.24 -8.70
N SER A 142 -9.35 -7.38 -9.71
CA SER A 142 -8.96 -7.76 -11.08
C SER A 142 -7.93 -6.82 -11.71
N ASP A 143 -7.88 -5.58 -11.23
CA ASP A 143 -7.19 -4.47 -11.87
C ASP A 143 -5.85 -4.09 -11.22
N ILE A 144 -5.38 -4.82 -10.20
CA ILE A 144 -4.06 -4.57 -9.60
C ILE A 144 -2.91 -4.79 -10.61
N GLY A 145 -3.18 -5.50 -11.72
CA GLY A 145 -2.21 -5.82 -12.75
C GLY A 145 -1.18 -6.86 -12.28
N GLY A 146 -0.70 -7.68 -13.21
CA GLY A 146 0.33 -8.68 -12.92
C GLY A 146 -0.19 -9.96 -12.25
N THR A 147 0.67 -10.58 -11.44
CA THR A 147 0.49 -11.92 -10.85
C THR A 147 0.21 -11.89 -9.35
N PHE A 148 -0.25 -10.76 -8.80
CA PHE A 148 -0.46 -10.62 -7.36
C PHE A 148 -1.55 -11.58 -6.87
N ASP A 149 -1.18 -12.43 -5.91
CA ASP A 149 -2.12 -13.33 -5.23
C ASP A 149 -2.11 -13.04 -3.72
N PRO A 150 -3.21 -12.52 -3.14
CA PRO A 150 -3.31 -12.27 -1.70
C PRO A 150 -2.92 -13.47 -0.84
N ALA A 151 -3.21 -14.70 -1.30
CA ALA A 151 -2.89 -15.92 -0.55
C ALA A 151 -1.38 -16.13 -0.39
N THR A 152 -0.55 -15.57 -1.26
CA THR A 152 0.91 -15.74 -1.23
C THR A 152 1.70 -14.46 -0.98
N ASP A 153 1.13 -13.31 -1.35
CA ASP A 153 1.86 -12.04 -1.52
C ASP A 153 1.37 -10.93 -0.58
N SER A 154 0.24 -11.14 0.11
CA SER A 154 -0.23 -10.21 1.13
C SER A 154 0.74 -10.12 2.32
N LEU A 155 0.68 -9.02 3.06
CA LEU A 155 1.49 -8.84 4.27
C LEU A 155 1.27 -9.96 5.28
N GLU A 156 0.03 -10.41 5.47
CA GLU A 156 -0.31 -11.55 6.32
C GLU A 156 0.33 -12.84 5.82
N ALA A 157 0.24 -13.15 4.53
CA ALA A 157 0.85 -14.35 3.94
C ALA A 157 2.38 -14.35 4.07
N LEU A 158 3.01 -13.19 3.88
CA LEU A 158 4.46 -13.03 4.05
C LEU A 158 4.88 -13.17 5.52
N GLN A 159 4.11 -12.62 6.45
CA GLN A 159 4.34 -12.78 7.88
C GLN A 159 4.24 -14.24 8.30
N GLU A 160 3.23 -14.98 7.82
CA GLU A 160 3.08 -16.40 8.11
C GLU A 160 4.23 -17.24 7.57
N LYS A 161 4.68 -16.97 6.33
CA LYS A 161 5.88 -17.61 5.75
C LYS A 161 7.13 -17.35 6.60
N LEU A 162 7.28 -16.15 7.14
CA LEU A 162 8.39 -15.80 8.01
C LEU A 162 8.33 -16.55 9.35
N VAL A 163 7.16 -16.62 9.97
CA VAL A 163 6.93 -17.33 11.25
C VAL A 163 7.08 -18.85 11.09
N ALA A 164 6.60 -19.42 9.98
CA ALA A 164 6.73 -20.83 9.66
C ALA A 164 8.19 -21.26 9.37
N GLY A 165 9.10 -20.29 9.30
CA GLY A 165 10.49 -20.48 8.91
C GLY A 165 10.66 -20.32 7.41
N VAL A 166 11.48 -19.35 7.02
CA VAL A 166 11.88 -19.20 5.62
C VAL A 166 12.92 -20.27 5.30
N THR A 167 12.57 -21.21 4.42
CA THR A 167 13.56 -22.08 3.78
C THR A 167 14.37 -21.22 2.81
N VAL A 168 15.43 -20.60 3.31
CA VAL A 168 16.39 -19.90 2.46
C VAL A 168 17.17 -20.95 1.70
N SER A 169 17.06 -20.95 0.37
CA SER A 169 17.93 -21.78 -0.46
C SER A 169 19.38 -21.40 -0.15
N PRO A 170 20.28 -22.35 0.19
CA PRO A 170 21.68 -22.07 0.46
C PRO A 170 22.39 -21.34 -0.69
N LEU A 171 21.85 -21.39 -1.92
CA LEU A 171 22.36 -20.67 -3.08
C LEU A 171 22.07 -19.15 -3.06
N GLN A 172 21.07 -18.69 -2.31
CA GLN A 172 20.57 -17.31 -2.38
C GLN A 172 21.04 -16.41 -1.23
N VAL A 173 21.76 -16.96 -0.25
CA VAL A 173 22.31 -16.15 0.84
C VAL A 173 23.73 -15.74 0.46
N GLY A 174 23.84 -14.56 -0.15
CA GLY A 174 25.12 -13.86 -0.24
C GLY A 174 25.75 -13.66 1.15
N THR A 175 27.07 -13.58 1.16
CA THR A 175 28.05 -13.65 2.26
C THR A 175 27.87 -12.67 3.45
N GLY A 176 26.67 -12.50 4.02
CA GLY A 176 26.41 -11.41 4.97
C GLY A 176 25.41 -11.63 6.10
N VAL A 177 24.55 -12.65 6.11
CA VAL A 177 23.42 -12.68 7.09
C VAL A 177 23.32 -13.92 7.97
N LEU A 178 24.12 -14.97 7.76
CA LEU A 178 24.14 -16.13 8.66
C LEU A 178 25.57 -16.43 9.15
N ARG A 179 25.96 -15.78 10.26
CA ARG A 179 27.26 -15.95 10.95
C ARG A 179 27.39 -17.27 11.74
N ARG A 180 26.55 -18.27 11.46
CA ARG A 180 26.58 -19.57 12.15
C ARG A 180 26.91 -20.66 11.14
N ILE A 181 28.16 -21.14 11.19
CA ILE A 181 28.57 -22.33 10.44
C ILE A 181 28.03 -23.54 11.19
N VAL A 182 27.03 -24.21 10.63
CA VAL A 182 26.48 -25.46 11.18
C VAL A 182 27.20 -26.64 10.54
N VAL A 183 28.01 -27.34 11.33
CA VAL A 183 28.78 -28.51 10.88
C VAL A 183 27.94 -29.77 11.15
N LYS A 184 27.58 -30.50 10.08
CA LYS A 184 26.62 -31.63 10.16
C LYS A 184 27.22 -33.02 9.94
N SER A 185 28.49 -33.14 9.57
CA SER A 185 29.09 -34.44 9.24
C SER A 185 30.58 -34.47 9.60
N ASN A 186 31.10 -35.67 9.85
CA ASN A 186 32.54 -35.92 9.87
C ASN A 186 33.14 -35.55 8.50
N ASN A 187 34.42 -35.17 8.51
CA ASN A 187 35.20 -34.69 7.37
C ASN A 187 34.70 -33.38 6.75
N ALA A 188 33.85 -32.62 7.43
CA ALA A 188 33.41 -31.32 6.93
C ALA A 188 34.55 -30.28 6.98
N THR A 189 34.58 -29.40 5.99
CA THR A 189 35.47 -28.23 5.96
C THR A 189 34.75 -27.01 6.52
N ILE A 190 35.29 -26.44 7.58
CA ILE A 190 34.87 -25.17 8.16
C ILE A 190 35.64 -24.07 7.42
N ARG A 191 34.94 -23.15 6.78
CA ARG A 191 35.57 -22.02 6.06
C ARG A 191 35.34 -20.74 6.81
N VAL A 192 36.43 -20.04 7.14
CA VAL A 192 36.42 -18.76 7.84
C VAL A 192 37.29 -17.76 7.11
N LYS A 193 37.09 -16.48 7.39
CA LYS A 193 37.89 -15.40 6.82
C LYS A 193 38.91 -14.89 7.82
N ARG A 194 40.10 -14.54 7.31
CA ARG A 194 41.18 -13.96 8.11
C ARG A 194 40.68 -12.69 8.80
N GLY A 195 40.78 -12.64 10.13
CA GLY A 195 40.40 -11.47 10.93
C GLY A 195 38.92 -11.34 11.29
N ASP A 196 38.05 -12.22 10.78
CA ASP A 196 36.65 -12.25 11.18
C ASP A 196 36.48 -12.91 12.56
N VAL A 197 35.43 -12.51 13.28
CA VAL A 197 34.99 -13.19 14.51
C VAL A 197 33.86 -14.12 14.11
N ASP A 198 34.22 -15.34 13.72
CA ASP A 198 33.27 -16.35 13.26
C ASP A 198 32.91 -17.35 14.37
N THR A 199 31.67 -17.85 14.33
CA THR A 199 31.21 -18.89 15.25
C THR A 199 30.94 -20.19 14.50
N ALA A 200 31.60 -21.27 14.93
CA ALA A 200 31.29 -22.62 14.48
C ALA A 200 30.44 -23.34 15.54
N SER A 201 29.36 -23.96 15.08
CA SER A 201 28.42 -24.73 15.89
C SER A 201 28.44 -26.20 15.49
N PHE A 202 28.52 -27.07 16.49
CA PHE A 202 28.56 -28.52 16.32
C PHE A 202 27.45 -29.15 17.14
N ASN A 203 26.86 -30.22 16.62
CA ASN A 203 25.98 -31.10 17.35
C ASN A 203 26.49 -32.52 17.14
N LEU A 204 27.19 -33.04 18.15
CA LEU A 204 27.82 -34.36 18.06
C LEU A 204 26.79 -35.49 18.30
N GLY A 205 25.66 -35.16 18.91
CA GLY A 205 24.63 -36.12 19.30
C GLY A 205 24.84 -36.67 20.71
N ALA A 206 23.75 -37.14 21.31
CA ALA A 206 23.71 -37.62 22.68
C ALA A 206 24.70 -38.77 22.99
N THR A 207 25.12 -39.54 21.99
CA THR A 207 26.08 -40.65 22.15
C THR A 207 27.48 -40.19 22.56
N PHE A 208 27.85 -38.93 22.28
CA PHE A 208 29.13 -38.36 22.66
C PHE A 208 29.08 -37.58 23.99
N PHE A 209 27.89 -37.40 24.56
CA PHE A 209 27.73 -36.75 25.85
C PHE A 209 28.35 -37.59 26.98
N LYS A 210 29.13 -36.95 27.84
CA LYS A 210 29.63 -37.53 29.08
C LYS A 210 29.53 -36.49 30.18
N SER A 211 28.90 -36.85 31.29
CA SER A 211 28.80 -35.95 32.45
C SER A 211 30.19 -35.54 32.93
N GLY A 212 30.42 -34.24 33.07
CA GLY A 212 31.72 -33.67 33.45
C GLY A 212 32.79 -33.68 32.35
N GLY A 213 32.48 -34.17 31.14
CA GLY A 213 33.38 -34.10 30.00
C GLY A 213 33.54 -32.67 29.49
N ARG A 214 34.77 -32.32 29.10
CA ARG A 214 35.10 -31.04 28.47
C ARG A 214 35.44 -31.28 27.00
N TYR A 215 35.00 -30.39 26.12
CA TYR A 215 35.18 -30.56 24.68
C TYR A 215 36.08 -29.46 24.14
N PHE A 216 37.14 -29.84 23.44
CA PHE A 216 38.13 -28.94 22.90
C PHE A 216 38.08 -28.99 21.39
N PHE A 217 38.08 -27.83 20.75
CA PHE A 217 38.34 -27.74 19.32
C PHE A 217 39.85 -27.57 19.11
N CYS A 218 40.42 -28.46 18.32
CA CYS A 218 41.84 -28.47 17.99
C CYS A 218 42.00 -28.28 16.48
N ALA A 219 42.80 -27.29 16.05
CA ALA A 219 43.17 -27.11 14.65
C ALA A 219 44.69 -27.13 14.49
N LYS A 220 45.22 -28.09 13.74
CA LYS A 220 46.65 -28.44 13.65
C LYS A 220 47.09 -28.53 12.19
N GLU A 221 48.39 -28.44 11.95
CA GLU A 221 48.97 -28.58 10.60
C GLU A 221 48.66 -29.95 9.97
N SER A 222 48.67 -31.01 10.77
CA SER A 222 48.29 -32.36 10.33
C SER A 222 47.64 -33.17 11.45
N GLN A 223 46.97 -34.28 11.10
CA GLN A 223 46.29 -35.17 12.06
C GLN A 223 47.21 -35.66 13.19
N ASN A 224 48.45 -35.98 12.86
CA ASN A 224 49.42 -36.54 13.81
C ASN A 224 50.20 -35.45 14.58
N SER A 225 49.93 -34.17 14.34
CA SER A 225 50.61 -33.09 15.05
C SER A 225 50.16 -33.04 16.52
N PRO A 226 51.08 -32.73 17.47
CA PRO A 226 50.71 -32.61 18.87
C PRO A 226 49.81 -31.37 19.10
N ASN A 227 48.93 -31.43 20.09
CA ASN A 227 48.03 -30.31 20.42
C ASN A 227 48.75 -29.03 20.89
N SER A 228 50.03 -29.14 21.28
CA SER A 228 50.86 -28.01 21.67
C SER A 228 51.25 -27.11 20.49
N THR A 229 51.12 -27.59 19.25
CA THR A 229 51.41 -26.81 18.03
C THR A 229 50.14 -26.40 17.28
N ALA A 230 48.97 -26.65 17.86
CA ALA A 230 47.69 -26.31 17.26
C ALA A 230 47.47 -24.78 17.26
N ILE A 231 46.96 -24.24 16.15
CA ILE A 231 46.58 -22.83 16.04
C ILE A 231 45.30 -22.52 16.85
N VAL A 232 44.50 -23.54 17.11
CA VAL A 232 43.37 -23.52 18.05
C VAL A 232 43.50 -24.76 18.92
N ASN A 233 43.44 -24.61 20.24
CA ASN A 233 43.36 -25.71 21.21
C ASN A 233 42.65 -25.17 22.44
N ARG A 234 41.32 -25.05 22.34
CA ARG A 234 40.52 -24.36 23.35
C ARG A 234 39.21 -25.06 23.60
N GLU A 235 38.76 -24.96 24.84
CA GLU A 235 37.49 -25.48 25.26
C GLU A 235 36.34 -24.75 24.55
N MET A 236 35.38 -25.55 24.10
CA MET A 236 34.15 -25.11 23.44
C MET A 236 33.08 -24.84 24.48
N THR A 237 32.20 -23.89 24.19
CA THR A 237 31.03 -23.61 25.04
C THR A 237 29.91 -24.60 24.72
N VAL A 238 29.57 -25.47 25.67
CA VAL A 238 28.43 -26.38 25.54
C VAL A 238 27.13 -25.58 25.72
N THR A 239 26.25 -25.62 24.72
CA THR A 239 24.95 -24.93 24.74
C THR A 239 23.78 -25.87 24.97
N ASP A 240 23.94 -27.15 24.67
CA ASP A 240 22.97 -28.20 24.99
C ASP A 240 23.73 -29.49 25.35
N ALA A 241 23.77 -29.79 26.64
CA ALA A 241 24.46 -30.96 27.15
C ALA A 241 23.82 -32.27 26.66
N ALA A 242 22.49 -32.34 26.56
CA ALA A 242 21.78 -33.58 26.22
C ALA A 242 22.11 -34.05 24.80
N ASN A 243 22.32 -33.11 23.87
CA ASN A 243 22.69 -33.40 22.48
C ASN A 243 24.18 -33.20 22.19
N CYS A 244 24.99 -32.86 23.20
CA CYS A 244 26.40 -32.49 22.99
C CYS A 244 26.54 -31.39 21.92
N ALA A 245 25.67 -30.38 21.98
CA ALA A 245 25.72 -29.22 21.09
C ALA A 245 26.62 -28.14 21.69
N MET A 246 27.56 -27.66 20.90
CA MET A 246 28.66 -26.81 21.37
C MET A 246 29.08 -25.80 20.31
N ASN A 247 29.62 -24.68 20.78
CA ASN A 247 30.07 -23.59 19.93
C ASN A 247 31.51 -23.19 20.26
N ILE A 248 32.25 -22.78 19.23
CA ILE A 248 33.50 -22.06 19.37
C ILE A 248 33.43 -20.76 18.58
N ILE A 249 33.86 -19.68 19.20
CA ILE A 249 34.05 -18.37 18.56
C ILE A 249 35.53 -18.23 18.28
N PHE A 250 35.93 -18.15 17.01
CA PHE A 250 37.33 -17.97 16.65
C PHE A 250 37.77 -16.53 16.96
N THR A 251 38.99 -16.39 17.45
CA THR A 251 39.63 -15.09 17.68
C THR A 251 40.37 -14.63 16.43
N ALA A 252 40.55 -13.32 16.28
CA ALA A 252 41.33 -12.76 15.17
C ALA A 252 42.78 -13.30 15.11
N ASN A 253 43.37 -13.64 16.26
CA ASN A 253 44.72 -14.21 16.34
C ASN A 253 44.74 -15.67 15.86
N GLU A 254 43.76 -16.48 16.26
CA GLU A 254 43.58 -17.86 15.77
C GLU A 254 43.37 -17.88 14.25
N LEU A 255 42.74 -16.83 13.69
CA LEU A 255 42.50 -16.67 12.26
C LEU A 255 43.54 -15.82 11.53
N ALA A 256 44.69 -15.55 12.14
CA ALA A 256 45.69 -14.64 11.56
C ALA A 256 46.50 -15.27 10.42
N VAL A 257 46.53 -16.59 10.28
CA VAL A 257 47.32 -17.29 9.24
C VAL A 257 46.37 -17.96 8.26
N VAL A 258 46.53 -17.63 6.98
CA VAL A 258 45.74 -18.19 5.87
C VAL A 258 46.33 -19.55 5.52
N ASP A 259 45.61 -20.63 5.82
CA ASP A 259 45.99 -22.00 5.48
C ASP A 259 44.81 -22.97 5.66
N THR A 260 45.01 -24.25 5.37
CA THR A 260 44.11 -25.35 5.71
C THR A 260 44.70 -26.22 6.81
N TYR A 261 44.00 -26.30 7.93
CA TYR A 261 44.38 -27.08 9.09
C TYR A 261 43.51 -28.33 9.21
N TYR A 262 44.10 -29.42 9.71
CA TYR A 262 43.33 -30.54 10.24
C TYR A 262 42.60 -30.08 11.50
N ALA A 263 41.30 -30.32 11.57
CA ALA A 263 40.49 -29.92 12.70
C ALA A 263 39.85 -31.14 13.36
N GLU A 264 39.76 -31.11 14.68
CA GLU A 264 39.10 -32.16 15.43
C GLU A 264 38.45 -31.64 16.71
N ILE A 265 37.52 -32.43 17.25
CA ILE A 265 36.96 -32.22 18.58
C ILE A 265 37.40 -33.35 19.50
N GLU A 266 38.15 -32.99 20.53
CA GLU A 266 38.58 -33.90 21.58
C GLU A 266 37.69 -33.77 22.80
N ARG A 267 37.27 -34.91 23.36
CA ARG A 267 36.69 -34.96 24.70
C ARG A 267 37.80 -35.24 25.71
N ARG A 268 37.95 -34.37 26.69
CA ARG A 268 38.85 -34.56 27.83
C ARG A 268 38.04 -34.82 29.10
N ASP A 269 38.47 -35.81 29.88
CA ASP A 269 37.86 -36.12 31.16
C ASP A 269 38.28 -35.10 32.23
N ALA A 270 37.65 -35.17 33.41
CA ALA A 270 37.90 -34.20 34.49
C ALA A 270 39.35 -34.20 35.00
N ASP A 271 40.08 -35.30 34.83
CA ASP A 271 41.51 -35.42 35.13
C ASP A 271 42.43 -34.82 34.05
N GLY A 272 41.85 -34.24 32.99
CA GLY A 272 42.56 -33.65 31.87
C GLY A 272 43.12 -34.68 30.89
N THR A 273 42.94 -35.98 31.14
CA THR A 273 43.39 -37.01 30.20
C THR A 273 42.54 -36.96 28.93
N SER A 274 43.22 -36.98 27.79
CA SER A 274 42.58 -37.20 26.50
C SER A 274 42.33 -38.69 26.38
N ASN A 275 41.08 -39.11 26.52
CA ASN A 275 40.68 -40.51 26.32
C ASN A 275 40.20 -40.66 24.87
N PRO A 276 40.75 -41.61 24.09
CA PRO A 276 40.77 -41.56 22.63
C PRO A 276 39.40 -41.87 22.05
N LEU A 277 38.59 -40.83 21.91
CA LEU A 277 37.48 -40.76 20.98
C LEU A 277 37.50 -39.32 20.46
N THR A 278 38.27 -39.09 19.40
CA THR A 278 38.07 -37.90 18.58
C THR A 278 36.61 -37.92 18.15
N CYS A 279 35.82 -37.01 18.70
CA CYS A 279 34.36 -37.04 18.57
C CYS A 279 33.92 -36.52 17.20
N TRP A 280 34.80 -35.77 16.54
CA TRP A 280 34.61 -35.26 15.19
C TRP A 280 35.98 -34.94 14.58
N GLU A 281 36.11 -35.15 13.28
CA GLU A 281 37.29 -34.81 12.48
C GLU A 281 36.87 -34.04 11.23
N GLY A 282 37.72 -33.14 10.74
CA GLY A 282 37.49 -32.36 9.55
C GLY A 282 38.63 -31.41 9.23
N LYS A 283 38.29 -30.27 8.62
CA LYS A 283 39.27 -29.25 8.22
C LYS A 283 38.82 -27.86 8.63
N LEU A 284 39.76 -27.00 8.97
CA LEU A 284 39.57 -25.56 9.11
C LEU A 284 40.35 -24.86 8.00
N GLU A 285 39.64 -24.23 7.07
CA GLU A 285 40.20 -23.47 5.95
C GLU A 285 40.03 -21.99 6.24
N ILE A 286 41.16 -21.29 6.41
CA ILE A 286 41.22 -19.86 6.69
C ILE A 286 41.63 -19.18 5.38
N SER A 287 40.74 -18.36 4.83
CA SER A 287 41.01 -17.68 3.55
C SER A 287 41.10 -16.17 3.73
N GLN A 288 41.85 -15.50 2.86
CA GLN A 288 41.86 -14.05 2.82
C GLN A 288 40.50 -13.51 2.34
N ASP A 289 40.03 -12.40 2.90
CA ASP A 289 38.94 -11.64 2.29
C ASP A 289 39.51 -10.87 1.09
N THR A 290 39.03 -11.17 -0.10
CA THR A 290 39.47 -10.53 -1.35
C THR A 290 38.74 -9.22 -1.63
N ARG A 291 37.81 -8.80 -0.75
CA ARG A 291 37.03 -7.56 -0.87
C ARG A 291 37.78 -6.33 -0.31
N GLN A 292 39.05 -6.18 -0.65
CA GLN A 292 39.74 -4.90 -0.48
C GLN A 292 39.49 -3.99 -1.68
#